data_AF-A0A0F9GBC3-F1
#
_entry.id   AF-A0A0F9GBC3-F1
#
_cell.length_a   1.000
_cell.length_b   1.000
_cell.length_c   1.000
_cell.angle_alpha   90.00
_cell.angle_beta   90.00
_cell.angle_gamma   90.00
#
_symmetry.space_group_name_H-M   'P 1'
#
loop_
_entity.id
_entity.type
_entity.pdbx_description
1 polymer ?
#
loop_
_entity_poly.entity_id
_entity_poly.type
_entity_poly.pdbx_seq_one_letter_code
_entity_poly.pdbx_strand_id
1 'polypeptide(L)' 'MAVDLQQIADNLIKGKAPEVKELVQKALDEGIDVEKVLNEGLVAGMNVVGVKFKANEFYV' A
#
# COMPACT_ATOMS: atom_id res chain seq x y z
N MET A 1 -4.75 13.43 12.33
CA MET A 1 -3.59 12.83 11.64
C MET A 1 -4.15 12.25 10.37
N ALA A 2 -3.73 12.73 9.20
CA ALA A 2 -4.19 12.18 7.93
C ALA A 2 -3.61 10.77 7.76
N VAL A 3 -4.39 9.84 7.20
CA VAL A 3 -3.88 8.53 6.80
C VAL A 3 -2.67 8.71 5.88
N ASP A 4 -1.56 8.09 6.26
CA ASP A 4 -0.34 8.13 5.48
C ASP A 4 -0.41 7.07 4.38
N LEU A 5 -0.50 7.51 3.13
CA LEU A 5 -0.51 6.63 1.96
C LEU A 5 0.79 5.82 1.86
N GLN A 6 1.90 6.32 2.43
CA GLN A 6 3.14 5.57 2.52
C GLN A 6 3.03 4.36 3.47
N GLN A 7 2.24 4.47 4.55
CA GLN A 7 2.00 3.31 5.43
C GLN A 7 1.23 2.20 4.71
N ILE A 8 0.33 2.54 3.78
CA ILE A 8 -0.37 1.55 2.94
C ILE A 8 0.65 0.81 2.07
N ALA A 9 1.52 1.54 1.39
CA ALA A 9 2.58 0.97 0.55
C ALA A 9 3.55 0.09 1.37
N ASP A 10 4.01 0.55 2.53
CA ASP A 10 4.92 -0.18 3.41
C ASP A 10 4.32 -1.49 3.93
N ASN A 11 3.06 -1.45 4.39
CA ASN A 11 2.39 -2.64 4.88
C ASN A 11 2.11 -3.64 3.75
N LEU A 12 1.83 -3.15 2.54
CA LEU A 12 1.71 -3.97 1.35
C LEU A 12 3.03 -4.65 0.99
N ILE A 13 4.16 -3.92 1.03
CA ILE A 13 5.49 -4.49 0.80
C ILE A 13 5.82 -5.55 1.87
N LYS A 14 5.39 -5.33 3.12
CA LYS A 14 5.57 -6.29 4.24
C LYS A 14 4.61 -7.48 4.20
N GLY A 15 3.69 -7.56 3.22
CA GLY A 15 2.72 -8.64 3.09
C GLY A 15 1.57 -8.59 4.12
N LYS A 16 1.34 -7.44 4.73
CA LYS A 16 0.32 -7.25 5.78
C LYS A 16 -1.04 -6.86 5.22
N ALA A 17 -1.61 -7.77 4.42
CA ALA A 17 -2.92 -7.59 3.79
C ALA A 17 -4.05 -7.08 4.73
N PRO A 18 -4.23 -7.58 5.97
CA PRO A 18 -5.29 -7.07 6.85
C PRO A 18 -5.08 -5.60 7.24
N GLU A 19 -3.85 -5.20 7.57
CA GLU A 19 -3.53 -3.81 7.95
C GLU A 19 -3.70 -2.86 6.76
N VAL A 20 -3.31 -3.28 5.55
CA VAL A 20 -3.53 -2.52 4.31
C VAL A 20 -5.02 -2.24 4.11
N LYS A 21 -5.88 -3.24 4.30
CA LYS A 21 -7.34 -3.09 4.15
C LYS A 21 -7.90 -2.06 5.13
N GLU A 22 -7.49 -2.11 6.40
CA GLU A 22 -7.93 -1.14 7.41
C GLU A 22 -7.46 0.28 7.09
N LEU A 23 -6.22 0.45 6.63
CA LEU A 23 -5.68 1.76 6.28
C LEU A 23 -6.35 2.35 5.03
N VAL A 24 -6.61 1.52 4.01
CA VAL A 24 -7.37 1.94 2.83
C VAL A 24 -8.78 2.39 3.24
N GLN A 25 -9.47 1.63 4.08
CA GLN A 25 -10.80 2.02 4.56
C GLN A 25 -10.76 3.34 5.32
N LYS A 26 -9.79 3.52 6.24
CA LYS A 26 -9.61 4.81 6.93
C LYS A 26 -9.33 5.96 5.98
N ALA A 27 -8.52 5.76 4.94
CA ALA A 27 -8.25 6.81 3.95
C ALA A 27 -9.53 7.25 3.24
N LEU A 28 -10.38 6.29 2.88
CA LEU A 28 -11.68 6.55 2.27
C LEU A 28 -12.63 7.25 3.25
N ASP A 29 -12.65 6.83 4.52
CA ASP A 29 -13.47 7.44 5.57
C ASP A 29 -13.04 8.89 5.89
N GLU A 30 -11.75 9.19 5.74
CA GLU A 30 -11.20 10.55 5.86
C GLU A 30 -11.46 11.44 4.63
N GLY A 31 -12.09 10.88 3.59
CA GLY A 31 -12.40 11.60 2.35
C GLY A 31 -11.19 11.79 1.43
N ILE A 32 -10.14 10.96 1.59
CA ILE A 32 -9.04 10.92 0.62
C ILE A 32 -9.55 10.33 -0.69
N ASP A 33 -9.14 10.94 -1.79
CA ASP A 33 -9.51 10.49 -3.13
C ASP A 33 -9.07 9.03 -3.35
N VAL A 34 -10.00 8.20 -3.84
CA VAL A 34 -9.77 6.78 -4.15
C VAL A 34 -8.60 6.63 -5.13
N GLU A 35 -8.50 7.53 -6.10
CA GLU A 35 -7.44 7.52 -7.11
C GLU A 35 -6.06 7.74 -6.48
N LYS A 36 -5.97 8.60 -5.46
CA LYS A 36 -4.74 8.80 -4.70
C LYS A 36 -4.38 7.56 -3.88
N VAL A 37 -5.34 6.97 -3.18
CA VAL A 37 -5.09 5.75 -2.38
C VAL A 37 -4.60 4.60 -3.27
N LEU A 38 -5.20 4.46 -4.46
CA LEU A 38 -4.79 3.45 -5.44
C LEU A 38 -3.39 3.72 -5.99
N ASN A 39 -3.12 4.92 -6.51
CA ASN A 39 -1.86 5.23 -7.18
C ASN A 39 -0.69 5.41 -6.21
N GLU A 40 -0.89 6.18 -5.13
CA GLU A 40 0.17 6.54 -4.18
C GLU A 40 0.36 5.49 -3.07
N GLY A 41 -0.66 4.68 -2.77
CA GLY A 41 -0.58 3.60 -1.79
C GLY A 41 -0.31 2.24 -2.43
N LEU A 42 -1.32 1.70 -3.13
CA LEU A 42 -1.29 0.31 -3.61
C LEU A 42 -0.33 0.09 -4.78
N VAL A 43 -0.42 0.93 -5.81
CA VAL A 43 0.44 0.83 -7.02
C VAL A 43 1.89 1.15 -6.67
N ALA A 44 2.12 2.20 -5.87
CA ALA A 44 3.45 2.54 -5.37
C ALA A 44 4.09 1.37 -4.60
N GLY A 45 3.34 0.72 -3.70
CA GLY A 45 3.80 -0.47 -2.98
C GLY A 45 4.11 -1.64 -3.92
N MET A 46 3.26 -1.91 -4.91
CA MET A 46 3.51 -3.01 -5.85
C MET A 46 4.68 -2.78 -6.80
N ASN A 47 5.01 -1.54 -7.14
CA ASN A 47 6.23 -1.25 -7.89
C ASN A 47 7.47 -1.70 -7.10
N VAL A 48 7.50 -1.45 -5.79
CA VAL A 48 8.61 -1.90 -4.92
C VAL A 48 8.64 -3.42 -4.80
N VAL A 49 7.48 -4.05 -4.57
CA VAL A 49 7.38 -5.51 -4.54
C VAL A 49 7.86 -6.13 -5.85
N GLY A 50 7.49 -5.57 -7.01
CA GLY A 50 7.92 -6.05 -8.31
C GLY A 50 9.43 -5.96 -8.52
N VAL A 51 10.08 -4.90 -8.04
CA VAL A 51 11.55 -4.77 -8.05
C VAL A 51 12.18 -5.81 -7.15
N LYS A 52 11.67 -6.00 -5.93
CA LYS A 52 12.20 -6.97 -4.96
C LYS A 52 11.97 -8.42 -5.40
N PHE A 53 10.84 -8.70 -6.05
CA PHE A 53 10.54 -10.00 -6.65
C PHE A 53 11.54 -10.33 -7.76
N LYS A 54 11.84 -9.37 -8.65
CA LYS A 54 12.91 -9.54 -9.66
C LYS A 54 14.29 -9.74 -9.05
N ALA A 55 14.54 -9.20 -7.86
CA ALA A 55 15.78 -9.36 -7.12
C ALA A 55 15.88 -10.69 -6.34
N ASN A 56 14.90 -11.61 -6.48
CA ASN A 56 14.80 -12.84 -5.70
C ASN A 56 14.70 -12.60 -4.17
N GLU A 57 14.18 -11.44 -3.74
CA GLU A 57 13.93 -11.14 -2.33
C GLU A 57 12.52 -11.57 -1.87
N PHE A 58 11.58 -11.76 -2.80
CA PHE A 58 10.22 -12.23 -2.53
C PHE A 58 9.91 -13.50 -3.30
N TYR A 59 9.21 -14.42 -2.66
CA TYR A 59 8.73 -15.68 -3.21
C TYR A 59 7.23 -15.80 -2.90
N VAL A 60 6.43 -16.27 -3.86
CA VAL A 60 4.98 -16.51 -3.73
C VAL A 60 4.73 -17.97 -3.36
#